data_AF-A0AAU9X2L9-F1
#
_entry.id   AF-A0AAU9X2L9-F1
#
_cell.length_a   1.000
_cell.length_b   1.000
_cell.length_c   1.000
_cell.angle_alpha   90.00
_cell.angle_beta   90.00
_cell.angle_gamma   90.00
#
_symmetry.space_group_name_H-M   'P 1'
#
loop_
_entity.id
_entity.type
_entity.pdbx_description
1 polymer ?
#
loop_
_entity_poly.entity_id
_entity_poly.type
_entity_poly.pdbx_seq_one_letter_code
_entity_poly.pdbx_strand_id
1 'polypeptide(L)'
;GLINLRGGILTFLADTLERNKAAGLKEDFYSKHYGINSRTVLLESPYFDPCEQLVQDIMHVFLEGILCEIRLLLNYCINEIKVFKLIDLNSRIQGFPYGFSNSKIKPAVILDKDLQQGPSTNTGQSATQMWLLCSVNVLFPSLKLSLCFAHKISIAATVYLKKAIKDHLTLFKTVHKDIDITPKQLYLVQLPSLTLKFGPLIRS
;
A
#
# COMPACT_ATOMS: atom_id res chain seq x y z
N GLY A 1 -19.59 16.57 16.25
CA GLY A 1 -18.37 16.48 17.07
C GLY A 1 -17.21 16.05 16.22
N LEU A 2 -16.37 17.00 15.80
CA LEU A 2 -15.14 16.76 15.05
C LEU A 2 -14.11 16.14 16.00
N ILE A 3 -14.03 14.81 16.05
CA ILE A 3 -13.00 14.14 16.85
C ILE A 3 -11.67 14.30 16.11
N ASN A 4 -10.71 14.83 16.87
CA ASN A 4 -9.40 15.37 16.53
C ASN A 4 -8.42 14.31 15.97
N LEU A 5 -8.73 13.72 14.81
CA LEU A 5 -7.88 12.74 14.11
C LEU A 5 -6.62 13.35 13.48
N ARG A 6 -6.65 14.65 13.17
CA ARG A 6 -5.43 15.39 12.76
C ARG A 6 -4.44 15.48 13.92
N GLY A 7 -4.91 15.80 15.13
CA GLY A 7 -4.08 15.89 16.32
C GLY A 7 -3.36 14.58 16.65
N GLY A 8 -4.10 13.47 16.75
CA GLY A 8 -3.55 12.17 17.15
C GLY A 8 -2.52 11.57 16.17
N ILE A 9 -2.73 11.77 14.87
CA ILE A 9 -1.81 11.28 13.83
C ILE A 9 -0.59 12.19 13.70
N LEU A 10 -0.76 13.52 13.82
CA LEU A 10 0.38 14.45 13.86
C LEU A 10 1.23 14.27 15.11
N THR A 11 0.64 13.98 16.28
CA THR A 11 1.42 13.65 17.49
C THR A 11 2.17 12.33 17.34
N PHE A 12 1.58 11.32 16.68
CA PHE A 12 2.30 10.08 16.36
C PHE A 12 3.46 10.31 15.37
N LEU A 13 3.27 11.19 14.38
CA LEU A 13 4.31 11.58 13.43
C LEU A 13 5.44 12.38 14.11
N ALA A 14 5.10 13.29 15.04
CA ALA A 14 6.07 14.02 15.84
C ALA A 14 6.86 13.08 16.77
N ASP A 15 6.19 12.15 17.45
CA ASP A 15 6.83 11.15 18.31
C ASP A 15 7.69 10.15 17.53
N THR A 16 7.34 9.86 16.28
CA THR A 16 8.15 8.98 15.41
C THR A 16 9.38 9.71 14.87
N LEU A 17 9.27 11.01 14.59
CA LEU A 17 10.41 11.85 14.20
C LEU A 17 11.37 12.12 15.37
N GLU A 18 10.84 12.37 16.58
CA GLU A 18 11.62 12.54 17.80
C GLU A 18 12.30 11.22 18.24
N ARG A 19 11.62 10.06 18.11
CA ARG A 19 12.25 8.74 18.34
C ARG A 19 13.39 8.44 17.37
N ASN A 20 13.32 8.94 16.14
CA ASN A 20 14.41 8.81 15.17
C ASN A 20 15.59 9.76 15.45
N LYS A 21 15.36 10.93 16.08
CA LYS A 21 16.45 11.80 16.56
C LYS A 21 17.23 11.19 17.73
N ALA A 22 16.58 10.37 18.56
CA ALA A 22 17.22 9.74 19.73
C ALA A 22 18.17 8.58 19.37
N ALA A 23 18.15 8.08 18.14
CA ALA A 23 18.98 6.97 17.68
C ALA A 23 20.19 7.48 16.88
N GLY A 24 21.20 8.03 17.57
CA GLY A 24 22.48 8.46 17.00
C GLY A 24 23.38 7.33 16.45
N LEU A 25 22.79 6.28 15.87
CA LEU A 25 23.46 5.04 15.45
C LEU A 25 23.32 4.73 13.94
N LYS A 26 22.94 5.71 13.11
CA LYS A 26 22.54 5.43 11.72
C LYS A 26 22.99 6.45 10.65
N GLU A 27 23.93 7.34 10.92
CA GLU A 27 24.41 8.23 9.83
C GLU A 27 25.50 7.53 8.98
N ASP A 28 26.49 6.92 9.62
CA ASP A 28 27.62 6.29 8.93
C ASP A 28 27.24 5.08 8.05
N PHE A 29 26.27 4.28 8.50
CA PHE A 29 25.79 3.12 7.72
C PHE A 29 25.07 3.56 6.44
N TYR A 30 24.22 4.59 6.54
CA TYR A 30 23.40 5.06 5.41
C TYR A 30 24.22 5.90 4.43
N SER A 31 25.22 6.63 4.93
CA SER A 31 26.22 7.32 4.12
C SER A 31 27.04 6.33 3.29
N LYS A 32 27.61 5.28 3.91
CA LYS A 32 28.46 4.30 3.19
C LYS A 32 27.69 3.40 2.23
N HIS A 33 26.46 3.00 2.58
CA HIS A 33 25.73 1.99 1.79
C HIS A 33 24.80 2.60 0.75
N TYR A 34 24.26 3.79 1.00
CA TYR A 34 23.27 4.46 0.13
C TYR A 34 23.71 5.86 -0.32
N GLY A 35 24.85 6.38 0.14
CA GLY A 35 25.36 7.71 -0.24
C GLY A 35 24.55 8.87 0.33
N ILE A 36 23.65 8.62 1.30
CA ILE A 36 22.81 9.65 1.90
C ILE A 36 23.61 10.30 3.03
N ASN A 37 24.19 11.47 2.74
CA ASN A 37 25.15 12.12 3.63
C ASN A 37 24.55 13.24 4.48
N SER A 38 23.32 13.69 4.18
CA SER A 38 22.68 14.79 4.90
C SER A 38 21.19 14.92 4.56
N ARG A 39 20.47 15.67 5.39
CA ARG A 39 19.10 16.11 5.11
C ARG A 39 19.10 17.02 3.88
N THR A 40 18.15 16.82 2.96
CA THR A 40 18.06 17.63 1.74
C THR A 40 17.78 19.10 2.05
N VAL A 41 18.53 20.00 1.41
CA VAL A 41 18.37 21.46 1.48
C VAL A 41 16.98 21.89 1.01
N LEU A 42 16.30 21.06 0.20
CA LEU A 42 14.93 21.32 -0.23
C LEU A 42 13.95 21.43 0.95
N LEU A 43 14.20 20.74 2.07
CA LEU A 43 13.36 20.82 3.27
C LEU A 43 13.50 22.16 4.03
N GLU A 44 14.49 22.98 3.68
CA GLU A 44 14.67 24.32 4.25
C GLU A 44 13.89 25.38 3.44
N SER A 45 13.37 25.01 2.27
CA SER A 45 12.55 25.90 1.46
C SER A 45 11.15 26.07 2.10
N PRO A 46 10.69 27.31 2.35
CA PRO A 46 9.43 27.57 3.05
C PRO A 46 8.18 27.13 2.28
N TYR A 47 8.32 26.81 0.99
CA TYR A 47 7.23 26.38 0.11
C TYR A 47 7.42 24.96 -0.44
N PHE A 48 8.35 24.19 0.15
CA PHE A 48 8.57 22.81 -0.26
C PHE A 48 8.00 21.81 0.76
N ASP A 49 6.95 21.09 0.37
CA ASP A 49 6.42 19.94 1.11
C ASP A 49 6.54 18.67 0.24
N PRO A 50 7.40 17.71 0.62
CA PRO A 50 7.52 16.42 -0.06
C PRO A 50 6.18 15.70 -0.26
N CYS A 51 5.25 15.84 0.68
CA CYS A 51 3.94 15.19 0.65
C CYS A 51 2.96 15.86 -0.34
N GLU A 52 3.22 17.10 -0.73
CA GLU A 52 2.33 17.86 -1.64
C GLU A 52 2.92 18.08 -3.04
N GLN A 53 4.22 17.84 -3.20
CA GLN A 53 4.96 18.18 -4.43
C GLN A 53 5.70 17.00 -5.05
N LEU A 54 5.84 15.88 -4.33
CA LEU A 54 6.32 14.64 -4.92
C LEU A 54 5.12 13.71 -5.10
N VAL A 55 4.75 13.51 -6.37
CA VAL A 55 3.68 12.57 -6.72
C VAL A 55 4.20 11.16 -6.44
N GLN A 56 3.44 10.42 -5.64
CA GLN A 56 3.74 9.04 -5.31
C GLN A 56 3.42 8.12 -6.48
N ASP A 57 4.27 7.12 -6.71
CA ASP A 57 4.00 6.07 -7.68
C ASP A 57 2.83 5.20 -7.19
N ILE A 58 1.67 5.37 -7.84
CA ILE A 58 0.44 4.61 -7.53
C ILE A 58 0.69 3.11 -7.63
N MET A 59 1.50 2.63 -8.58
CA MET A 59 1.77 1.19 -8.71
C MET A 59 2.50 0.65 -7.48
N HIS A 60 3.52 1.35 -6.97
CA HIS A 60 4.23 0.90 -5.77
C HIS A 60 3.40 1.07 -4.50
N VAL A 61 2.60 2.13 -4.39
CA VAL A 61 1.70 2.34 -3.24
C VAL A 61 0.60 1.27 -3.21
N PHE A 62 -0.05 1.00 -4.35
CA PHE A 62 -1.13 0.02 -4.41
C PHE A 62 -0.65 -1.41 -4.48
N LEU A 63 0.16 -1.75 -5.49
CA LEU A 63 0.47 -3.14 -5.82
C LEU A 63 1.44 -3.77 -4.83
N GLU A 64 2.37 -2.98 -4.28
CA GLU A 64 3.32 -3.47 -3.27
C GLU A 64 2.97 -3.08 -1.83
N GLY A 65 2.07 -2.10 -1.64
CA GLY A 65 1.67 -1.64 -0.32
C GLY A 65 0.37 -2.26 0.12
N ILE A 66 -0.71 -1.88 -0.57
CA ILE A 66 -2.09 -2.19 -0.15
C ILE A 66 -2.46 -3.62 -0.53
N LEU A 67 -2.13 -4.07 -1.74
CA LEU A 67 -2.48 -5.43 -2.16
C LEU A 67 -1.70 -6.50 -1.39
N CYS A 68 -0.63 -6.13 -0.68
CA CYS A 68 -0.01 -7.00 0.31
C CYS A 68 -0.93 -7.36 1.49
N GLU A 69 -2.01 -6.62 1.73
CA GLU A 69 -3.05 -6.97 2.71
C GLU A 69 -3.80 -8.26 2.33
N ILE A 70 -3.76 -8.67 1.05
CA ILE A 70 -4.35 -9.94 0.61
C ILE A 70 -3.79 -11.11 1.41
N ARG A 71 -2.53 -11.04 1.83
CA ARG A 71 -1.94 -12.09 2.67
C ARG A 71 -2.68 -12.24 4.00
N LEU A 72 -3.14 -11.14 4.58
CA LEU A 72 -3.87 -11.15 5.85
C LEU A 72 -5.26 -11.76 5.67
N LEU A 73 -5.95 -11.38 4.59
CA LEU A 73 -7.23 -11.96 4.24
C LEU A 73 -7.11 -13.47 3.94
N LEU A 74 -6.10 -13.86 3.15
CA LEU A 74 -5.85 -15.26 2.83
C LEU A 74 -5.49 -16.07 4.08
N ASN A 75 -4.63 -15.54 4.94
CA ASN A 75 -4.26 -16.16 6.21
C ASN A 75 -5.51 -16.39 7.09
N TYR A 76 -6.38 -15.38 7.21
CA TYR A 76 -7.63 -15.48 7.96
C TYR A 76 -8.58 -16.55 7.35
N CYS A 77 -8.77 -16.55 6.03
CA CYS A 77 -9.62 -17.53 5.35
C CYS A 77 -9.10 -18.97 5.44
N ILE A 78 -7.78 -19.17 5.40
CA ILE A 78 -7.14 -20.49 5.40
C ILE A 78 -6.99 -21.03 6.82
N ASN A 79 -6.48 -20.22 7.75
CA ASN A 79 -6.07 -20.69 9.08
C ASN A 79 -7.17 -20.53 10.14
N GLU A 80 -7.95 -19.44 10.08
CA GLU A 80 -9.00 -19.19 11.06
C GLU A 80 -10.35 -19.77 10.62
N ILE A 81 -10.86 -19.34 9.46
CA ILE A 81 -12.17 -19.81 8.97
C ILE A 81 -12.07 -21.20 8.32
N LYS A 82 -10.91 -21.56 7.75
CA LYS A 82 -10.67 -22.82 7.03
C LYS A 82 -11.62 -23.03 5.83
N VAL A 83 -11.89 -21.97 5.07
CA VAL A 83 -12.77 -22.00 3.87
C VAL A 83 -12.17 -22.86 2.76
N PHE A 84 -10.86 -22.78 2.56
CA PHE A 84 -10.12 -23.52 1.53
C PHE A 84 -8.67 -23.74 1.97
N LYS A 85 -7.99 -24.71 1.35
CA LYS A 85 -6.57 -24.97 1.61
C LYS A 85 -5.68 -24.16 0.65
N LEU A 86 -4.48 -23.81 1.12
CA LEU A 86 -3.49 -23.10 0.31
C LEU A 86 -3.14 -23.86 -0.98
N ILE A 87 -3.10 -25.19 -0.91
CA ILE A 87 -2.83 -26.06 -2.07
C ILE A 87 -3.91 -25.87 -3.13
N ASP A 88 -5.19 -25.88 -2.74
CA ASP A 88 -6.32 -25.71 -3.68
C ASP A 88 -6.29 -24.34 -4.34
N LEU A 89 -5.96 -23.29 -3.57
CA LEU A 89 -5.79 -21.93 -4.10
C LEU A 89 -4.65 -21.88 -5.13
N ASN A 90 -3.48 -22.43 -4.79
CA ASN A 90 -2.34 -22.46 -5.71
C ASN A 90 -2.63 -23.28 -6.96
N SER A 91 -3.32 -24.42 -6.85
CA SER A 91 -3.74 -25.21 -8.00
C SER A 91 -4.68 -24.42 -8.92
N ARG A 92 -5.63 -23.65 -8.36
CA ARG A 92 -6.50 -22.76 -9.14
C ARG A 92 -5.73 -21.64 -9.81
N ILE A 93 -4.82 -20.98 -9.09
CA ILE A 93 -3.96 -19.93 -9.65
C ILE A 93 -3.10 -20.49 -10.78
N GLN A 94 -2.48 -21.68 -10.60
CA GLN A 94 -1.60 -22.24 -11.61
C GLN A 94 -2.35 -22.82 -12.82
N GLY A 95 -3.57 -23.33 -12.62
CA GLY A 95 -4.42 -23.89 -13.67
C GLY A 95 -5.25 -22.87 -14.45
N PHE A 96 -5.27 -21.60 -14.04
CA PHE A 96 -6.06 -20.58 -14.72
C PHE A 96 -5.47 -20.25 -16.12
N PRO A 97 -6.30 -20.17 -17.19
CA PRO A 97 -5.83 -19.88 -18.53
C PRO A 97 -5.58 -18.37 -18.74
N TYR A 98 -4.42 -17.86 -18.31
CA TYR A 98 -4.09 -16.43 -18.38
C TYR A 98 -3.93 -15.87 -19.81
N GLY A 99 -3.85 -16.73 -20.83
CA GLY A 99 -3.56 -16.35 -22.22
C GLY A 99 -2.06 -16.07 -22.47
N PHE A 100 -1.67 -16.11 -23.75
CA PHE A 100 -0.26 -16.00 -24.15
C PHE A 100 0.42 -14.71 -23.66
N SER A 101 -0.29 -13.58 -23.74
CA SER A 101 0.22 -12.26 -23.35
C SER A 101 0.55 -12.15 -21.85
N ASN A 102 -0.13 -12.90 -21.00
CA ASN A 102 0.04 -12.85 -19.55
C ASN A 102 0.85 -14.02 -18.98
N SER A 103 1.37 -14.90 -19.85
CA SER A 103 2.14 -16.08 -19.44
C SER A 103 3.36 -15.73 -18.59
N LYS A 104 4.04 -14.61 -18.91
CA LYS A 104 5.22 -14.11 -18.19
C LYS A 104 4.89 -13.46 -16.84
N ILE A 105 3.67 -12.96 -16.67
CA ILE A 105 3.20 -12.28 -15.45
C ILE A 105 2.28 -13.16 -14.60
N LYS A 106 2.29 -14.47 -14.88
CA LYS A 106 1.57 -15.47 -14.09
C LYS A 106 1.96 -15.35 -12.61
N PRO A 107 1.00 -15.33 -11.68
CA PRO A 107 1.32 -15.27 -10.25
C PRO A 107 2.16 -16.47 -9.84
N ALA A 108 3.19 -16.21 -9.03
CA ALA A 108 4.01 -17.25 -8.42
C ALA A 108 3.19 -18.06 -7.40
N VAL A 109 3.67 -19.25 -7.06
CA VAL A 109 3.06 -20.07 -6.00
C VAL A 109 3.20 -19.33 -4.67
N ILE A 110 2.10 -19.17 -3.95
CA ILE A 110 2.07 -18.54 -2.63
C ILE A 110 2.48 -19.61 -1.60
N LEU A 111 3.55 -19.35 -0.86
CA LEU A 111 4.06 -20.25 0.18
C LEU A 111 3.48 -19.88 1.55
N ASP A 112 3.47 -20.84 2.49
CA ASP A 112 2.96 -20.59 3.84
C ASP A 112 3.70 -19.43 4.53
N LYS A 113 5.03 -19.38 4.36
CA LYS A 113 5.88 -18.29 4.84
C LYS A 113 5.49 -16.91 4.30
N ASP A 114 4.86 -16.84 3.13
CA ASP A 114 4.45 -15.58 2.49
C ASP A 114 3.14 -15.04 3.09
N LEU A 115 2.41 -15.89 3.82
CA LEU A 115 1.18 -15.54 4.56
C LEU A 115 1.47 -15.15 6.01
N GLN A 116 2.60 -15.60 6.56
CA GLN A 116 3.01 -15.29 7.93
C GLN A 116 3.43 -13.82 8.08
N GLN A 117 3.31 -13.30 9.30
CA GLN A 117 3.82 -11.98 9.63
C GLN A 117 5.36 -12.06 9.74
N GLY A 118 6.05 -11.49 8.75
CA GLY A 118 7.50 -11.40 8.71
C GLY A 118 7.98 -9.99 8.37
N PRO A 119 9.31 -9.75 8.37
CA PRO A 119 9.89 -8.45 8.03
C PRO A 119 9.61 -8.03 6.58
N SER A 120 9.37 -9.00 5.70
CA SER A 120 8.96 -8.75 4.32
C SER A 120 7.44 -8.85 4.18
N THR A 121 6.80 -7.77 3.75
CA THR A 121 5.34 -7.74 3.54
C THR A 121 4.92 -8.29 2.17
N ASN A 122 5.87 -8.73 1.35
CA ASN A 122 5.61 -9.20 -0.01
C ASN A 122 5.13 -10.65 -0.02
N THR A 123 4.11 -10.94 -0.80
CA THR A 123 3.54 -12.28 -0.97
C THR A 123 4.37 -13.16 -1.94
N GLY A 124 5.67 -12.87 -2.08
CA GLY A 124 6.53 -13.44 -3.13
C GLY A 124 6.18 -13.01 -4.56
N GLN A 125 5.29 -12.03 -4.74
CA GLN A 125 4.82 -11.55 -6.05
C GLN A 125 5.46 -10.21 -6.43
N SER A 126 5.73 -10.02 -7.72
CA SER A 126 5.98 -8.71 -8.31
C SER A 126 4.69 -7.89 -8.41
N ALA A 127 4.80 -6.57 -8.58
CA ALA A 127 3.65 -5.68 -8.75
C ALA A 127 2.71 -6.13 -9.87
N THR A 128 3.25 -6.55 -11.02
CA THR A 128 2.45 -7.00 -12.17
C THR A 128 1.76 -8.34 -11.92
N GLN A 129 2.40 -9.25 -11.18
CA GLN A 129 1.77 -10.50 -10.75
C GLN A 129 0.65 -10.24 -9.75
N MET A 130 0.84 -9.29 -8.82
CA MET A 130 -0.18 -8.88 -7.87
C MET A 130 -1.39 -8.24 -8.56
N TRP A 131 -1.16 -7.41 -9.58
CA TRP A 131 -2.23 -6.87 -10.43
C TRP A 131 -3.06 -7.99 -11.07
N LEU A 132 -2.39 -8.98 -11.66
CA LEU A 132 -3.08 -10.09 -12.31
C LEU A 132 -3.83 -10.97 -11.30
N LEU A 133 -3.22 -11.23 -10.13
CA LEU A 133 -3.85 -11.96 -9.04
C LEU A 133 -5.15 -11.29 -8.58
N CYS A 134 -5.16 -9.97 -8.45
CA CYS A 134 -6.36 -9.21 -8.06
C CYS A 134 -7.38 -9.07 -9.18
N SER A 135 -6.93 -9.01 -10.43
CA SER A 135 -7.82 -8.90 -11.60
C SER A 135 -8.55 -10.20 -11.87
N VAL A 136 -7.90 -11.34 -11.63
CA VAL A 136 -8.48 -12.68 -11.84
C VAL A 136 -9.32 -13.13 -10.66
N ASN A 137 -8.97 -12.69 -9.44
CA ASN A 137 -9.62 -13.12 -8.22
C ASN A 137 -10.42 -11.96 -7.61
N VAL A 138 -11.75 -12.08 -7.55
CA VAL A 138 -12.75 -11.06 -7.13
C VAL A 138 -12.63 -10.67 -5.63
N LEU A 139 -11.52 -11.00 -4.97
CA LEU A 139 -11.35 -10.90 -3.52
C LEU A 139 -11.27 -9.46 -2.97
N PHE A 140 -11.22 -8.43 -3.82
CA PHE A 140 -11.22 -7.02 -3.39
C PHE A 140 -12.46 -6.24 -3.87
N PRO A 141 -13.56 -6.21 -3.09
CA PRO A 141 -14.72 -5.38 -3.39
C PRO A 141 -14.63 -3.93 -2.84
N SER A 142 -13.69 -3.63 -1.92
CA SER A 142 -13.74 -2.39 -1.11
C SER A 142 -13.07 -1.18 -1.76
N LEU A 143 -11.90 -1.33 -2.37
CA LEU A 143 -11.31 -0.30 -3.23
C LEU A 143 -11.51 -0.69 -4.69
N LYS A 144 -12.29 0.12 -5.43
CA LYS A 144 -12.32 0.07 -6.88
C LYS A 144 -10.94 0.48 -7.39
N LEU A 145 -10.05 -0.50 -7.52
CA LEU A 145 -8.68 -0.35 -8.04
C LEU A 145 -8.70 0.43 -9.36
N SER A 146 -9.70 0.15 -10.20
CA SER A 146 -9.97 0.86 -11.46
C SER A 146 -10.08 2.38 -11.34
N LEU A 147 -10.49 2.92 -10.18
CA LEU A 147 -10.60 4.35 -9.97
C LEU A 147 -9.23 5.00 -9.74
N CYS A 148 -8.32 4.32 -9.06
CA CYS A 148 -6.95 4.82 -8.82
C CYS A 148 -6.10 4.74 -10.09
N PHE A 149 -6.41 3.76 -10.95
CA PHE A 149 -5.81 3.55 -12.26
C PHE A 149 -6.66 4.12 -13.41
N ALA A 150 -7.52 5.11 -13.14
CA ALA A 150 -8.32 5.75 -14.17
C ALA A 150 -7.51 6.84 -14.90
N HIS A 151 -7.59 6.88 -16.23
CA HIS A 151 -6.95 7.94 -17.03
C HIS A 151 -7.72 9.27 -17.00
N LYS A 152 -8.96 9.26 -16.51
CA LYS A 152 -9.82 10.43 -16.33
C LYS A 152 -10.59 10.25 -15.03
N ILE A 153 -10.52 11.24 -14.14
CA ILE A 153 -11.23 11.24 -12.86
C ILE A 153 -12.08 12.51 -12.78
N SER A 154 -13.35 12.34 -12.40
CA SER A 154 -14.22 13.48 -12.07
C SER A 154 -14.01 13.92 -10.62
N ILE A 155 -14.32 15.17 -10.32
CA ILE A 155 -14.23 15.71 -8.94
C ILE A 155 -15.08 14.87 -7.97
N ALA A 156 -16.27 14.45 -8.40
CA ALA A 156 -17.14 13.56 -7.63
C ALA A 156 -16.49 12.20 -7.35
N ALA A 157 -15.78 11.63 -8.33
CA ALA A 157 -15.02 10.40 -8.15
C ALA A 157 -13.88 10.57 -7.14
N THR A 158 -13.22 11.74 -7.10
CA THR A 158 -12.19 12.02 -6.09
C THR A 158 -12.76 12.10 -4.67
N VAL A 159 -13.95 12.68 -4.51
CA VAL A 159 -14.66 12.70 -3.21
C VAL A 159 -15.02 11.28 -2.78
N TYR A 160 -15.53 10.46 -3.70
CA TYR A 160 -15.80 9.04 -3.45
C TYR A 160 -14.52 8.29 -3.06
N LEU A 161 -13.40 8.52 -3.78
CA LEU A 161 -12.10 7.91 -3.48
C LEU A 161 -11.64 8.23 -2.05
N LYS A 162 -11.76 9.49 -1.64
CA LYS A 162 -11.43 9.92 -0.28
C LYS A 162 -12.27 9.20 0.78
N LYS A 163 -13.57 9.01 0.53
CA LYS A 163 -14.47 8.25 1.41
C LYS A 163 -14.07 6.77 1.46
N ALA A 164 -13.84 6.15 0.31
CA ALA A 164 -13.47 4.74 0.20
C ALA A 164 -12.14 4.43 0.92
N ILE A 165 -11.13 5.29 0.77
CA ILE A 165 -9.84 5.16 1.47
C ILE A 165 -10.03 5.26 2.97
N LYS A 166 -10.82 6.23 3.45
CA LYS A 166 -11.11 6.38 4.88
C LYS A 166 -11.79 5.14 5.44
N ASP A 167 -12.81 4.64 4.74
CA ASP A 167 -13.59 3.48 5.17
C ASP A 167 -12.71 2.22 5.19
N HIS A 168 -11.86 2.05 4.18
CA HIS A 168 -10.91 0.95 4.10
C HIS A 168 -9.88 0.96 5.25
N LEU A 169 -9.20 2.08 5.50
CA LEU A 169 -8.22 2.17 6.59
C LEU A 169 -8.86 2.02 7.97
N THR A 170 -10.08 2.53 8.14
CA THR A 170 -10.85 2.37 9.40
C THR A 170 -11.23 0.90 9.60
N LEU A 171 -11.72 0.24 8.56
CA LEU A 171 -12.04 -1.19 8.60
C LEU A 171 -10.78 -2.01 8.87
N PHE A 172 -9.67 -1.70 8.20
CA PHE A 172 -8.39 -2.37 8.39
C PHE A 172 -7.95 -2.33 9.86
N LYS A 173 -7.95 -1.16 10.48
CA LYS A 173 -7.60 -1.02 11.92
C LYS A 173 -8.61 -1.68 12.86
N THR A 174 -9.87 -1.81 12.43
CA THR A 174 -10.90 -2.50 13.22
C THR A 174 -10.71 -4.02 13.20
N VAL A 175 -10.38 -4.58 12.04
CA VAL A 175 -10.18 -6.02 11.83
C VAL A 175 -8.80 -6.47 12.31
N HIS A 176 -7.76 -5.69 12.04
CA HIS A 176 -6.38 -5.99 12.37
C HIS A 176 -5.84 -5.01 13.42
N LYS A 177 -6.33 -5.14 14.66
CA LYS A 177 -5.97 -4.22 15.77
C LYS A 177 -4.48 -4.27 16.11
N ASP A 178 -3.87 -5.43 15.96
CA ASP A 178 -2.47 -5.70 16.33
C ASP A 178 -1.48 -5.35 15.21
N ILE A 179 -1.97 -4.92 14.04
CA ILE A 179 -1.13 -4.57 12.89
C ILE A 179 -1.14 -3.05 12.69
N ASP A 180 0.05 -2.48 12.57
CA ASP A 180 0.20 -1.05 12.29
C ASP A 180 -0.03 -0.69 10.83
N ILE A 181 -0.53 0.54 10.63
CA ILE A 181 -0.66 1.11 9.29
C ILE A 181 0.75 1.35 8.77
N THR A 182 1.04 0.76 7.62
CA THR A 182 2.32 0.93 6.94
C THR A 182 2.45 2.34 6.35
N PRO A 183 3.68 2.85 6.15
CA PRO A 183 3.89 4.11 5.43
C PRO A 183 3.22 4.14 4.05
N LYS A 184 3.21 3.00 3.33
CA LYS A 184 2.56 2.89 2.01
C LYS A 184 1.04 3.07 2.10
N GLN A 185 0.38 2.47 3.10
CA GLN A 185 -1.04 2.69 3.34
C GLN A 185 -1.34 4.14 3.75
N LEU A 186 -0.42 4.83 4.44
CA LEU A 186 -0.61 6.23 4.81
C LEU A 186 -0.61 7.15 3.58
N TYR A 187 0.20 6.86 2.55
CA TYR A 187 0.21 7.63 1.30
C TYR A 187 -1.14 7.63 0.57
N LEU A 188 -2.02 6.64 0.81
CA LEU A 188 -3.39 6.65 0.29
C LEU A 188 -4.15 7.93 0.66
N VAL A 189 -3.94 8.43 1.88
CA VAL A 189 -4.66 9.60 2.39
C VAL A 189 -4.38 10.84 1.54
N GLN A 190 -3.22 10.89 0.89
CA GLN A 190 -2.78 11.99 0.04
C GLN A 190 -3.28 11.87 -1.40
N LEU A 191 -3.62 10.66 -1.88
CA LEU A 191 -4.01 10.43 -3.28
C LEU A 191 -5.15 11.32 -3.78
N PRO A 192 -6.26 11.54 -3.03
CA PRO A 192 -7.32 12.43 -3.51
C PRO A 192 -6.85 13.88 -3.70
N SER A 193 -6.01 14.38 -2.79
CA SER A 193 -5.45 15.74 -2.88
C SER A 193 -4.48 15.87 -4.05
N LEU A 194 -3.59 14.88 -4.22
CA LEU A 194 -2.65 14.82 -5.35
C LEU A 194 -3.41 14.73 -6.68
N THR A 195 -4.48 13.94 -6.74
CA THR A 195 -5.31 13.78 -7.95
C THR A 195 -6.00 15.10 -8.35
N LEU A 196 -6.43 15.91 -7.38
CA LEU A 196 -7.00 17.23 -7.66
C LEU A 196 -5.95 18.25 -8.14
N LYS A 197 -4.71 18.14 -7.63
CA LYS A 197 -3.63 19.09 -7.91
C LYS A 197 -2.90 18.80 -9.23
N PHE A 198 -2.65 17.52 -9.52
CA PHE A 198 -1.83 17.06 -10.65
C PHE A 198 -2.63 16.31 -11.72
N GLY A 199 -3.91 16.02 -11.47
CA GLY A 199 -4.71 15.15 -12.33
C GLY A 199 -4.49 13.66 -12.03
N PRO A 200 -4.92 12.76 -12.93
CA PRO A 200 -4.78 11.32 -12.72
C PRO A 200 -3.31 10.87 -12.67
N LEU A 201 -2.91 10.16 -11.61
CA LEU A 201 -1.47 9.91 -11.32
C LEU A 201 -0.91 8.65 -12.01
N ILE A 202 -1.61 8.07 -13.00
CA ILE A 202 -1.21 6.81 -13.66
C ILE A 202 0.00 6.96 -14.62
N ARG A 203 0.47 8.20 -14.83
CA ARG A 203 1.60 8.56 -15.70
C ARG A 203 2.60 9.51 -15.04
N SER A 204 2.58 9.59 -13.71
CA SER A 204 3.57 10.39 -12.99
C SER A 204 4.91 9.69 -12.87
#